data_AF-A0A1G7X3X4-F1
#
_entry.id   AF-A0A1G7X3X4-F1
#
_cell.length_a   1.000
_cell.length_b   1.000
_cell.length_c   1.000
_cell.angle_alpha   90.00
_cell.angle_beta   90.00
_cell.angle_gamma   90.00
#
_symmetry.space_group_name_H-M   'P 1'
#
loop_
_entity.id
_entity.type
_entity.pdbx_description
1 polymer ?
#
loop_
_entity_poly.entity_id
_entity_poly.type
_entity_poly.pdbx_seq_one_letter_code
_entity_poly.pdbx_strand_id
1 'polypeptide(L)'
;MQTLAQPRTIACYDEDWVLWIDAQVRLLSEKRFSELDLGNLVEELDGMKKQYAHELDSRLTVLIMHLLKCEYQTDHPRNKWHSTLIEQRRRILLLLESSPSMRPRVMKFSMDCYTDARRRAALETGLDITTFPRQLPYSVAQLLDHDFMP
;
A
#
# COMPACT_ATOMS: atom_id res chain seq x y z
N MET A 1 -9.39 -55.75 -13.09
CA MET A 1 -9.10 -54.38 -13.58
C MET A 1 -10.04 -53.43 -12.88
N GLN A 2 -9.52 -52.54 -12.04
CA GLN A 2 -10.19 -51.29 -11.63
C GLN A 2 -9.12 -50.44 -10.94
N THR A 3 -8.50 -49.58 -11.72
CA THR A 3 -7.60 -48.53 -11.22
C THR A 3 -8.50 -47.37 -10.83
N LEU A 4 -8.71 -47.18 -9.53
CA LEU A 4 -9.33 -45.97 -8.99
C LEU A 4 -8.31 -44.84 -9.17
N ALA A 5 -8.52 -44.00 -10.17
CA ALA A 5 -7.81 -42.73 -10.29
C ALA A 5 -8.31 -41.83 -9.15
N GLN A 6 -7.44 -41.60 -8.15
CA GLN A 6 -7.67 -40.59 -7.13
C GLN A 6 -7.87 -39.22 -7.81
N PRO A 7 -8.84 -38.40 -7.37
CA PRO A 7 -8.88 -37.02 -7.80
C PRO A 7 -7.57 -36.37 -7.33
N ARG A 8 -6.83 -35.79 -8.26
CA ARG A 8 -5.67 -34.96 -7.95
C ARG A 8 -6.16 -33.86 -7.00
N THR A 9 -5.85 -34.00 -5.73
CA THR A 9 -6.05 -32.98 -4.71
C THR A 9 -5.30 -31.74 -5.19
N ILE A 10 -6.05 -30.73 -5.62
CA ILE A 10 -5.56 -29.35 -5.69
C ILE A 10 -4.95 -29.09 -4.31
N ALA A 11 -3.70 -28.62 -4.26
CA ALA A 11 -3.06 -28.25 -3.01
C ALA A 11 -4.03 -27.35 -2.24
N CYS A 12 -4.32 -27.67 -0.97
CA CYS A 12 -5.33 -26.94 -0.22
C CYS A 12 -4.86 -25.49 -0.05
N TYR A 13 -5.78 -24.54 -0.21
CA TYR A 13 -5.53 -23.10 -0.02
C TYR A 13 -4.79 -22.81 1.30
N ASP A 14 -5.16 -23.54 2.37
CA ASP A 14 -4.61 -23.36 3.72
C ASP A 14 -3.24 -24.02 3.96
N GLU A 15 -2.78 -24.89 3.07
CA GLU A 15 -1.56 -25.68 3.26
C GLU A 15 -0.33 -25.07 2.58
N ASP A 16 -0.50 -24.61 1.34
CA ASP A 16 0.56 -23.95 0.58
C ASP A 16 -0.04 -22.99 -0.46
N TRP A 17 -0.08 -21.70 -0.10
CA TRP A 17 -0.66 -20.65 -0.93
C TRP A 17 0.02 -20.54 -2.30
N VAL A 18 1.34 -20.72 -2.40
CA VAL A 18 2.06 -20.60 -3.67
C VAL A 18 1.69 -21.76 -4.59
N LEU A 19 1.68 -22.99 -4.07
CA LEU A 19 1.27 -24.16 -4.84
C LEU A 19 -0.21 -24.10 -5.23
N TRP A 20 -1.08 -23.57 -4.38
CA TRP A 20 -2.48 -23.35 -4.73
C TRP A 20 -2.62 -22.34 -5.88
N ILE A 21 -1.94 -21.19 -5.83
CA ILE A 21 -1.93 -20.21 -6.93
C ILE A 21 -1.46 -20.85 -8.24
N ASP A 22 -0.34 -21.57 -8.22
CA ASP A 22 0.20 -22.24 -9.40
C ASP A 22 -0.79 -23.25 -10.00
N ALA A 23 -1.52 -23.98 -9.14
CA ALA A 23 -2.58 -24.88 -9.56
C ALA A 23 -3.74 -24.13 -10.24
N GLN A 24 -4.21 -23.02 -9.66
CA GLN A 24 -5.29 -22.22 -10.26
C GLN A 24 -4.86 -21.61 -11.61
N VAL A 25 -3.63 -21.08 -11.72
CA VAL A 25 -3.07 -20.55 -12.97
C VAL A 25 -3.00 -21.64 -14.05
N ARG A 26 -2.58 -22.85 -13.66
CA ARG A 26 -2.55 -23.99 -14.57
C ARG A 26 -3.96 -24.34 -15.07
N LEU A 27 -4.94 -24.44 -14.18
CA LEU A 27 -6.33 -24.73 -14.57
C LEU A 27 -6.91 -23.67 -15.51
N LEU A 28 -6.62 -22.39 -15.27
CA LEU A 28 -6.99 -21.28 -16.16
C LEU A 28 -6.36 -21.42 -17.55
N SER A 29 -5.06 -21.71 -17.62
CA SER A 29 -4.35 -21.84 -18.91
C SER A 29 -4.81 -23.07 -19.72
N GLU A 30 -5.15 -24.16 -19.03
CA GLU A 30 -5.75 -25.37 -19.63
C GLU A 30 -7.26 -25.22 -19.93
N LYS A 31 -7.88 -24.08 -19.60
CA LYS A 31 -9.33 -23.80 -19.74
C LYS A 31 -10.23 -24.78 -18.98
N ARG A 32 -9.74 -25.34 -17.87
CA ARG A 32 -10.45 -26.30 -17.02
C ARG A 32 -11.28 -25.59 -15.96
N PHE A 33 -12.22 -24.76 -16.41
CA PHE A 33 -12.96 -23.83 -15.53
C PHE A 33 -13.82 -24.54 -14.47
N SER A 34 -14.27 -25.76 -14.73
CA SER A 34 -15.07 -26.55 -13.77
C SER A 34 -14.29 -27.01 -12.55
N GLU A 35 -12.96 -26.91 -12.57
CA GLU A 35 -12.07 -27.36 -11.50
C GLU A 35 -11.48 -26.19 -10.70
N LEU A 36 -11.83 -24.95 -11.06
CA LEU A 36 -11.36 -23.77 -10.36
C LEU A 36 -11.97 -23.66 -8.97
N ASP A 37 -11.14 -23.22 -8.03
CA ASP A 37 -11.58 -22.81 -6.71
C ASP A 37 -12.08 -21.36 -6.76
N LEU A 38 -13.28 -21.18 -7.33
CA LEU A 38 -13.83 -19.84 -7.61
C LEU A 38 -14.06 -19.00 -6.35
N GLY A 39 -14.38 -19.63 -5.21
CA GLY A 39 -14.62 -18.91 -3.95
C GLY A 39 -13.34 -18.21 -3.48
N ASN A 40 -12.28 -18.98 -3.30
CA ASN A 40 -10.99 -18.45 -2.86
C ASN A 40 -10.36 -17.53 -3.92
N LEU A 41 -10.52 -17.81 -5.22
CA LEU A 41 -10.05 -16.91 -6.29
C LEU A 41 -10.70 -15.52 -6.24
N VAL A 42 -12.00 -15.43 -6.02
CA VAL A 42 -12.70 -14.14 -5.91
C VAL A 42 -12.19 -13.38 -4.68
N GLU A 43 -12.06 -14.06 -3.54
CA GLU A 43 -11.55 -13.46 -2.31
C GLU A 43 -10.13 -12.93 -2.47
N GLU A 44 -9.23 -13.70 -3.11
CA GLU A 44 -7.86 -13.27 -3.39
C GLU A 44 -7.81 -12.05 -4.30
N LEU A 45 -8.59 -12.03 -5.39
CA LEU A 45 -8.62 -10.89 -6.31
C LEU A 45 -9.13 -9.61 -5.63
N ASP A 46 -10.18 -9.72 -4.80
CA ASP A 46 -10.67 -8.60 -4.00
C ASP A 46 -9.67 -8.20 -2.90
N GLY A 47 -8.98 -9.17 -2.31
CA GLY A 47 -7.90 -8.99 -1.33
C GLY A 47 -6.74 -8.18 -1.92
N MET A 48 -6.29 -8.54 -3.12
CA MET A 48 -5.22 -7.82 -3.84
C MET A 48 -5.59 -6.33 -3.98
N LYS A 49 -6.82 -6.01 -4.40
CA LYS A 49 -7.27 -4.61 -4.52
C LYS A 49 -7.22 -3.86 -3.20
N LYS A 50 -7.61 -4.51 -2.09
CA LYS A 50 -7.54 -3.91 -0.74
C LYS A 50 -6.10 -3.70 -0.31
N GLN A 51 -5.20 -4.66 -0.57
CA GLN A 51 -3.79 -4.55 -0.25
C GLN A 51 -3.13 -3.35 -0.94
N TYR A 52 -3.38 -3.13 -2.24
CA TYR A 52 -2.88 -1.94 -2.95
C TYR A 52 -3.33 -0.63 -2.30
N ALA A 53 -4.60 -0.55 -1.87
CA ALA A 53 -5.13 0.62 -1.19
C ALA A 53 -4.47 0.84 0.18
N HIS A 54 -4.30 -0.22 0.97
CA HIS A 54 -3.62 -0.17 2.27
C HIS A 54 -2.15 0.20 2.15
N GLU A 55 -1.46 -0.30 1.12
CA GLU A 55 -0.06 0.04 0.90
C GLU A 55 0.11 1.52 0.56
N LEU A 56 -0.74 2.06 -0.33
CA LEU A 56 -0.72 3.50 -0.64
C LEU A 56 -1.01 4.35 0.60
N ASP A 57 -2.03 3.98 1.38
CA ASP A 57 -2.42 4.66 2.62
C ASP A 57 -1.27 4.70 3.65
N SER A 58 -0.65 3.54 3.92
CA SER A 58 0.48 3.42 4.84
C SER A 58 1.67 4.28 4.40
N ARG A 59 2.03 4.23 3.12
CA ARG A 59 3.15 5.02 2.56
C ARG A 59 2.88 6.52 2.62
N LEU A 60 1.66 6.95 2.28
CA LEU A 60 1.25 8.35 2.39
C LEU A 60 1.27 8.83 3.84
N THR A 61 0.83 8.00 4.79
CA THR A 61 0.87 8.32 6.22
C THR A 61 2.29 8.61 6.67
N VAL A 62 3.24 7.73 6.35
CA VAL A 62 4.65 7.88 6.70
C VAL A 62 5.27 9.08 6.00
N LEU A 63 4.97 9.30 4.72
CA LEU A 63 5.45 10.44 3.95
C LEU A 63 5.01 11.76 4.59
N ILE A 64 3.71 11.93 4.81
CA ILE A 64 3.12 13.17 5.34
C ILE A 64 3.62 13.43 6.76
N MET A 65 3.71 12.39 7.59
CA MET A 65 4.27 12.49 8.93
C MET A 65 5.70 13.06 8.91
N HIS A 66 6.55 12.58 8.00
CA HIS A 66 7.92 13.09 7.89
C HIS A 66 8.00 14.49 7.28
N LEU A 67 7.12 14.86 6.35
CA LEU A 67 7.04 16.23 5.84
C LEU A 67 6.67 17.21 6.97
N LEU A 68 5.69 16.86 7.81
CA LEU A 68 5.34 17.65 8.99
C LEU A 68 6.52 17.77 9.96
N LYS A 69 7.26 16.68 10.18
CA LYS A 69 8.48 16.73 11.01
C LYS A 69 9.50 17.70 10.41
N CYS A 70 9.76 17.63 9.10
CA CYS A 70 10.71 18.53 8.43
C CYS A 70 10.31 20.02 8.53
N GLU A 71 9.04 20.33 8.40
CA GLU A 71 8.54 21.71 8.38
C GLU A 71 8.46 22.32 9.78
N TYR A 72 8.00 21.56 10.78
CA TYR A 72 7.64 22.09 12.10
C TYR A 72 8.66 21.75 13.21
N GLN A 73 9.55 20.77 13.01
CA GLN A 73 10.59 20.41 13.99
C GLN A 73 11.89 21.20 13.74
N THR A 74 11.93 22.47 14.17
CA THR A 74 13.04 23.39 13.89
C THR A 74 14.34 23.08 14.62
N ASP A 75 14.30 22.27 15.68
CA ASP A 75 15.44 21.89 16.51
C ASP A 75 16.25 20.71 15.95
N HIS A 76 15.83 20.14 14.82
CA HIS A 76 16.47 19.00 14.19
C HIS A 76 17.00 19.30 12.78
N PRO A 77 18.07 18.62 12.33
CA PRO A 77 18.56 18.78 10.97
C PRO A 77 17.49 18.34 9.97
N ARG A 78 17.10 19.23 9.05
CA ARG A 78 16.14 18.93 7.95
C ARG A 78 16.50 17.67 7.15
N ASN A 79 17.79 17.35 7.05
CA ASN A 79 18.29 16.22 6.28
C ASN A 79 18.06 14.85 6.95
N LYS A 80 17.68 14.81 8.25
CA LYS A 80 17.54 13.56 9.01
C LYS A 80 16.50 12.61 8.41
N TRP A 81 15.49 13.15 7.75
CA TRP A 81 14.35 12.38 7.20
C TRP A 81 14.35 12.30 5.67
N HIS A 82 15.36 12.87 5.02
CA HIS A 82 15.40 13.00 3.56
C HIS A 82 15.41 11.63 2.86
N SER A 83 16.16 10.66 3.38
CA SER A 83 16.18 9.28 2.85
C SER A 83 14.80 8.61 2.96
N THR A 84 14.09 8.81 4.06
CA THR A 84 12.73 8.28 4.26
C THR A 84 11.75 8.92 3.28
N LEU A 85 11.82 10.24 3.07
CA LEU A 85 10.96 10.94 2.12
C LEU A 85 11.18 10.43 0.69
N ILE A 86 12.44 10.31 0.25
CA ILE A 86 12.79 9.75 -1.06
C ILE A 86 12.24 8.33 -1.21
N GLU A 87 12.45 7.46 -0.22
CA GLU A 87 12.00 6.06 -0.31
C GLU A 87 10.48 5.96 -0.37
N GLN A 88 9.74 6.71 0.47
CA GLN A 88 8.27 6.68 0.41
C GLN A 88 7.75 7.20 -0.92
N ARG A 89 8.31 8.30 -1.45
CA ARG A 89 7.93 8.82 -2.78
C ARG A 89 8.20 7.83 -3.88
N ARG A 90 9.40 7.25 -3.92
CA ARG A 90 9.78 6.21 -4.89
C ARG A 90 8.77 5.06 -4.87
N ARG A 91 8.43 4.57 -3.68
CA ARG A 91 7.49 3.45 -3.53
C ARG A 91 6.06 3.81 -3.92
N ILE A 92 5.60 5.01 -3.59
CA ILE A 92 4.30 5.51 -4.06
C ILE A 92 4.29 5.59 -5.58
N LEU A 93 5.33 6.14 -6.21
CA LEU A 93 5.42 6.22 -7.67
C LEU A 93 5.37 4.83 -8.32
N LEU A 94 6.12 3.85 -7.80
CA LEU A 94 6.07 2.47 -8.29
C LEU A 94 4.68 1.85 -8.18
N LEU A 95 3.95 2.09 -7.08
CA LEU A 95 2.56 1.64 -6.94
C LEU A 95 1.64 2.29 -7.98
N LEU A 96 1.81 3.59 -8.21
CA LEU A 96 1.02 4.35 -9.18
C LEU A 96 1.37 4.03 -10.64
N GLU A 97 2.58 3.53 -10.91
CA GLU A 97 2.97 2.99 -12.22
C GLU A 97 2.34 1.62 -12.46
N SER A 98 2.36 0.75 -11.45
CA SER A 98 1.69 -0.56 -11.51
C SER A 98 0.16 -0.47 -11.57
N SER A 99 -0.43 0.58 -10.99
CA SER A 99 -1.87 0.84 -11.04
C SER A 99 -2.18 2.33 -11.29
N PRO A 100 -2.14 2.79 -12.56
CA PRO A 100 -2.40 4.19 -12.92
C PRO A 100 -3.78 4.69 -12.50
N SER A 101 -4.75 3.77 -12.37
CA SER A 101 -6.12 4.06 -11.90
C SER A 101 -6.17 4.64 -10.47
N MET A 102 -5.10 4.51 -9.68
CA MET A 102 -5.02 5.05 -8.33
C MET A 102 -4.57 6.51 -8.29
N ARG A 103 -3.95 7.05 -9.35
CA ARG A 103 -3.42 8.42 -9.37
C ARG A 103 -4.47 9.49 -9.02
N PRO A 104 -5.71 9.46 -9.57
CA PRO A 104 -6.74 10.44 -9.22
C PRO A 104 -7.18 10.37 -7.76
N ARG A 105 -6.87 9.27 -7.06
CA ARG A 105 -7.29 9.04 -5.67
C ARG A 105 -6.25 9.47 -4.65
N VAL A 106 -5.02 9.81 -5.06
CA VAL A 106 -3.91 10.15 -4.14
C VAL A 106 -4.34 11.23 -3.15
N MET A 107 -4.93 12.34 -3.63
CA MET A 107 -5.40 13.41 -2.74
C MET A 107 -6.40 12.91 -1.69
N LYS A 108 -7.34 12.05 -2.11
CA LYS A 108 -8.33 11.47 -1.20
C LYS A 108 -7.64 10.65 -0.10
N PHE A 109 -6.76 9.72 -0.48
CA PHE A 109 -6.01 8.92 0.49
C PHE A 109 -5.15 9.79 1.42
N SER A 110 -4.49 10.83 0.88
CA SER A 110 -3.69 11.76 1.69
C SER A 110 -4.53 12.51 2.72
N MET A 111 -5.75 12.90 2.38
CA MET A 111 -6.68 13.53 3.33
C MET A 111 -7.18 12.52 4.37
N ASP A 112 -7.55 11.31 3.93
CA ASP A 112 -8.06 10.24 4.80
C ASP A 112 -7.01 9.86 5.87
N CYS A 113 -5.73 9.75 5.48
CA CYS A 113 -4.66 9.36 6.40
C CYS A 113 -4.01 10.54 7.17
N TYR A 114 -4.31 11.80 6.81
CA TYR A 114 -3.69 12.97 7.42
C TYR A 114 -3.85 13.02 8.95
N THR A 115 -5.02 12.63 9.45
CA THR A 115 -5.30 12.67 10.89
C THR A 115 -4.33 11.76 11.67
N ASP A 116 -4.01 10.59 11.13
CA ASP A 116 -3.06 9.67 11.73
C ASP A 116 -1.62 10.19 11.60
N ALA A 117 -1.23 10.62 10.39
CA ALA A 117 0.08 11.22 10.15
C ALA A 117 0.38 12.40 11.09
N ARG A 118 -0.61 13.28 11.32
CA ARG A 118 -0.51 14.43 12.23
C ARG A 118 -0.31 14.00 13.68
N ARG A 119 -1.05 12.98 14.14
CA ARG A 119 -0.92 12.44 15.51
C ARG A 119 0.45 11.80 15.72
N ARG A 120 0.93 11.02 14.76
CA ARG A 120 2.26 10.40 14.83
C ARG A 120 3.39 11.43 14.80
N ALA A 121 3.26 12.48 13.98
CA ALA A 121 4.24 13.57 13.96
C ALA A 121 4.33 14.27 15.33
N ALA A 122 3.19 14.60 15.94
CA ALA A 122 3.17 15.16 17.30
C ALA A 122 3.81 14.21 18.32
N LEU A 123 3.47 12.92 18.28
CA LEU A 123 4.03 11.91 19.19
C LEU A 123 5.55 11.77 19.05
N GLU A 124 6.07 11.67 17.82
CA GLU A 124 7.50 11.44 17.58
C GLU A 124 8.37 12.69 17.81
N THR A 125 7.81 13.88 17.62
CA THR A 125 8.53 15.14 17.84
C THR A 125 8.41 15.66 19.27
N GLY A 126 7.39 15.22 20.00
CA GLY A 126 7.03 15.80 21.30
C GLY A 126 6.39 17.20 21.21
N LEU A 127 6.12 17.69 20.00
CA LEU A 127 5.43 18.98 19.79
C LEU A 127 3.93 18.84 20.03
N ASP A 128 3.30 19.92 20.50
CA ASP A 128 1.85 19.94 20.66
C ASP A 128 1.15 19.74 19.30
N ILE A 129 0.07 18.95 19.27
CA ILE A 129 -0.66 18.64 18.03
C ILE A 129 -1.18 19.91 17.31
N THR A 130 -1.39 21.01 18.03
CA THR A 130 -1.81 22.31 17.49
C THR A 130 -0.71 23.03 16.71
N THR A 131 0.55 22.60 16.85
CA THR A 131 1.68 23.07 16.03
C THR A 131 1.48 22.70 14.56
N PHE A 132 0.80 21.57 14.30
CA PHE A 132 0.54 21.07 12.97
C PHE A 132 -0.84 21.55 12.48
N PRO A 133 -0.99 21.89 11.19
CA PRO A 133 -2.26 22.31 10.63
C PRO A 133 -3.41 21.31 10.86
N ARG A 134 -4.65 21.82 10.91
CA ARG A 134 -5.83 20.93 11.01
C ARG A 134 -6.14 20.20 9.72
N GLN A 135 -5.74 20.77 8.59
CA GLN A 135 -5.94 20.24 7.23
C GLN A 135 -4.58 19.97 6.58
N LEU A 136 -4.54 19.02 5.65
CA LEU A 136 -3.34 18.67 4.90
C LEU A 136 -2.76 19.92 4.20
N PRO A 137 -1.52 20.36 4.51
CA PRO A 137 -0.93 21.55 3.91
C PRO A 137 -0.26 21.30 2.54
N TYR A 138 -0.17 20.03 2.12
CA TYR A 138 0.55 19.64 0.90
C TYR A 138 -0.41 19.28 -0.23
N SER A 139 -0.12 19.79 -1.42
CA SER A 139 -0.74 19.36 -2.67
C SER A 139 -0.21 18.00 -3.14
N VAL A 140 -0.96 17.34 -4.04
CA VAL A 140 -0.47 16.10 -4.69
C VAL A 140 0.86 16.32 -5.40
N ALA A 141 1.07 17.49 -6.02
CA ALA A 141 2.33 17.83 -6.66
C ALA A 141 3.49 17.79 -5.66
N GLN A 142 3.34 18.44 -4.50
CA GLN A 142 4.36 18.44 -3.43
C GLN A 142 4.59 17.05 -2.81
N LEU A 143 3.52 16.26 -2.67
CA LEU A 143 3.64 14.91 -2.14
C LEU A 143 4.44 14.00 -3.07
N LEU A 144 4.23 14.12 -4.39
CA LEU A 144 4.87 13.26 -5.39
C LEU A 144 6.18 13.83 -5.96
N ASP A 145 6.47 15.11 -5.73
CA ASP A 145 7.71 15.74 -6.14
C ASP A 145 8.88 15.19 -5.33
N HIS A 146 9.83 14.54 -6.03
CA HIS A 146 11.01 13.93 -5.46
C HIS A 146 11.84 14.92 -4.62
N ASP A 147 11.96 16.16 -5.10
CA ASP A 147 12.88 17.17 -4.55
C ASP A 147 12.20 18.12 -3.56
N PHE A 148 10.87 18.05 -3.44
CA PHE A 148 10.14 18.91 -2.50
C PHE A 148 10.53 18.61 -1.04
N MET A 149 11.00 19.64 -0.36
CA MET A 149 11.24 19.67 1.09
C MET A 149 10.63 20.97 1.64
N PRO A 150 9.77 20.89 2.67
CA PRO A 150 9.17 22.07 3.30
C PRO A 150 10.16 22.82 4.21
#